data_AF-A0A2T3J4B5-F1
#
_entry.id   AF-A0A2T3J4B5-F1
#
_cell.length_a   1.000
_cell.length_b   1.000
_cell.length_c   1.000
_cell.angle_alpha   90.00
_cell.angle_beta   90.00
_cell.angle_gamma   90.00
#
_symmetry.space_group_name_H-M   'P 1'
#
loop_
_entity.id
_entity.type
_entity.pdbx_description
1 polymer ?
#
loop_
_entity_poly.entity_id
_entity_poly.type
_entity_poly.pdbx_seq_one_letter_code
_entity_poly.pdbx_strand_id
1 'polypeptide(L)'
;MMKKILTLASLLILSGCSSYQVTDSNTFPADSRWAIMPMYNHTSTPLAAEKAEQILSSQLFAKGIVTVKYPASAVNDLQSILDDSAKQKQANAWLATQPVDYIITGSVEEWHYKSGLDGEPAVGITLEIKSAKSGKTYWQASGSRGGWGRESVSGTGHIVIEELLSGLNVAARDSQ
;
A
#
# COMPACT_ATOMS: atom_id res chain seq x y z
N MET A 1 13.45 44.60 5.49
CA MET A 1 12.96 43.37 6.15
C MET A 1 11.63 42.87 5.59
N MET A 2 10.63 43.71 5.29
CA MET A 2 9.32 43.28 4.73
C MET A 2 9.39 42.48 3.42
N LYS A 3 10.33 42.79 2.52
CA LYS A 3 10.52 42.04 1.26
C LYS A 3 10.95 40.58 1.47
N LYS A 4 11.73 40.28 2.53
CA LYS A 4 12.16 38.92 2.86
C LYS A 4 11.04 38.09 3.51
N ILE A 5 10.13 38.74 4.23
CA ILE A 5 8.95 38.09 4.82
C ILE A 5 7.94 37.72 3.73
N LEU A 6 7.78 38.57 2.70
CA LEU A 6 6.90 38.31 1.57
C LEU A 6 7.38 37.13 0.70
N THR A 7 8.70 36.92 0.58
CA THR A 7 9.27 35.78 -0.16
C THR A 7 9.10 34.45 0.60
N LEU A 8 9.15 34.49 1.94
CA LEU A 8 8.99 33.31 2.78
C LEU A 8 7.53 32.85 2.87
N ALA A 9 6.57 33.78 2.78
CA ALA A 9 5.13 33.48 2.78
C ALA A 9 4.65 32.85 1.45
N SER A 10 5.28 33.16 0.31
CA SER A 10 4.92 32.56 -0.99
C SER A 10 5.42 31.11 -1.17
N LEU A 11 6.33 30.63 -0.32
CA LEU A 11 6.87 29.26 -0.42
C LEU A 11 5.97 28.18 0.23
N LEU A 12 4.88 28.57 0.88
CA LEU A 12 4.09 27.71 1.78
C LEU A 12 2.80 27.12 1.18
N ILE A 13 2.48 27.36 -0.11
CA ILE A 13 1.15 27.01 -0.68
C ILE A 13 1.25 26.04 -1.89
N LEU A 14 2.38 25.36 -2.09
CA LEU A 14 2.47 24.28 -3.08
C LEU A 14 2.34 22.92 -2.36
N SER A 15 1.15 22.63 -1.85
CA SER A 15 0.76 21.28 -1.42
C SER A 15 0.15 20.55 -2.62
N GLY A 16 0.80 19.49 -3.11
CA GLY A 16 0.18 18.58 -4.08
C GLY A 16 -1.13 18.03 -3.50
N CYS A 17 -2.17 17.93 -4.32
CA CYS A 17 -3.48 17.45 -3.85
C CYS A 17 -3.35 16.01 -3.33
N SER A 18 -3.65 15.82 -2.05
CA SER A 18 -3.75 14.50 -1.44
C SER A 18 -5.02 14.38 -0.62
N SER A 19 -5.59 13.18 -0.57
CA SER A 19 -6.76 12.85 0.25
C SER A 19 -6.49 11.53 0.95
N TYR A 20 -6.70 11.47 2.26
CA TYR A 20 -6.46 10.27 3.07
C TYR A 20 -7.64 10.03 4.01
N GLN A 21 -8.08 8.79 4.08
CA GLN A 21 -8.95 8.26 5.13
C GLN A 21 -8.15 7.18 5.89
N VAL A 22 -7.38 7.63 6.88
CA VAL A 22 -6.60 6.76 7.77
C VAL A 22 -7.25 6.80 9.14
N THR A 23 -7.68 5.64 9.63
CA THR A 23 -8.17 5.48 11.00
C THR A 23 -7.12 4.70 11.80
N ASP A 24 -7.00 4.98 13.09
CA ASP A 24 -6.13 4.18 13.94
C ASP A 24 -6.69 2.77 14.08
N SER A 25 -5.85 1.77 13.86
CA SER A 25 -6.20 0.40 14.16
C SER A 25 -6.21 0.17 15.67
N ASN A 26 -7.02 -0.78 16.12
CA ASN A 26 -6.75 -1.43 17.39
C ASN A 26 -5.32 -2.00 17.38
N THR A 27 -4.68 -2.07 18.54
CA THR A 27 -3.33 -2.61 18.64
C THR A 27 -3.32 -4.11 18.37
N PHE A 28 -2.63 -4.53 17.31
CA PHE A 28 -2.41 -5.94 17.03
C PHE A 28 -1.33 -6.53 17.95
N PRO A 29 -1.45 -7.80 18.38
CA PRO A 29 -0.43 -8.47 19.19
C PRO A 29 0.95 -8.51 18.51
N ALA A 30 2.02 -8.38 19.29
CA ALA A 30 3.41 -8.32 18.80
C ALA A 30 3.91 -9.63 18.14
N ASP A 31 3.31 -10.75 18.54
CA ASP A 31 3.60 -12.10 18.05
C ASP A 31 2.71 -12.51 16.86
N SER A 32 1.82 -11.63 16.42
CA SER A 32 0.97 -11.85 15.24
C SER A 32 1.81 -12.21 14.01
N ARG A 33 1.35 -13.20 13.27
CA ARG A 33 1.96 -13.64 12.00
C ARG A 33 1.14 -13.10 10.84
N TRP A 34 1.84 -12.51 9.88
CA TRP A 34 1.23 -11.72 8.81
C TRP A 34 1.51 -12.33 7.45
N ALA A 35 0.54 -12.26 6.56
CA ALA A 35 0.76 -12.50 5.13
C ALA A 35 0.38 -11.28 4.29
N ILE A 36 1.14 -11.04 3.22
CA ILE A 36 0.74 -10.11 2.16
C ILE A 36 0.09 -10.94 1.05
N MET A 37 -1.18 -10.65 0.79
CA MET A 37 -1.99 -11.27 -0.24
C MET A 37 -2.06 -10.36 -1.48
N PRO A 38 -2.29 -10.91 -2.69
CA PRO A 38 -2.38 -10.10 -3.90
C PRO A 38 -3.40 -8.97 -3.78
N MET A 39 -2.98 -7.77 -4.15
CA MET A 39 -3.86 -6.60 -4.28
C MET A 39 -4.57 -6.63 -5.63
N TYR A 40 -5.74 -6.02 -5.69
CA TYR A 40 -6.46 -5.80 -6.95
C TYR A 40 -5.85 -4.63 -7.71
N ASN A 41 -5.65 -4.79 -9.01
CA ASN A 41 -5.20 -3.71 -9.87
C ASN A 41 -6.39 -3.15 -10.66
N HIS A 42 -6.97 -2.04 -10.21
CA HIS A 42 -8.05 -1.36 -10.92
C HIS A 42 -7.54 -0.34 -11.96
N THR A 43 -6.23 -0.30 -12.19
CA THR A 43 -5.58 0.59 -13.15
C THR A 43 -5.32 -0.11 -14.48
N SER A 44 -5.05 0.68 -15.52
CA SER A 44 -4.49 0.15 -16.77
C SER A 44 -2.97 -0.05 -16.74
N THR A 45 -2.30 0.29 -15.63
CA THR A 45 -0.85 0.18 -15.52
C THR A 45 -0.45 -1.26 -15.19
N PRO A 46 0.38 -1.91 -16.03
CA PRO A 46 0.85 -3.24 -15.75
C PRO A 46 1.62 -3.31 -14.43
N LEU A 47 1.30 -4.35 -13.67
CA LEU A 47 1.96 -4.71 -12.42
C LEU A 47 1.87 -3.63 -11.32
N ALA A 48 0.86 -2.75 -11.34
CA ALA A 48 0.73 -1.68 -10.35
C ALA A 48 0.51 -2.26 -8.94
N ALA A 49 -0.34 -3.28 -8.80
CA ALA A 49 -0.57 -4.00 -7.56
C ALA A 49 0.73 -4.64 -7.03
N GLU A 50 1.48 -5.36 -7.86
CA GLU A 50 2.72 -6.03 -7.48
C GLU A 50 3.80 -5.03 -7.03
N LYS A 51 3.87 -3.85 -7.67
CA LYS A 51 4.74 -2.75 -7.24
C LYS A 51 4.34 -2.22 -5.87
N ALA A 52 3.04 -1.99 -5.65
CA ALA A 52 2.52 -1.56 -4.35
C ALA A 52 2.77 -2.61 -3.25
N GLU A 53 2.54 -3.89 -3.52
CA GLU A 53 2.83 -5.01 -2.61
C GLU A 53 4.31 -5.07 -2.20
N GLN A 54 5.22 -4.77 -3.13
CA GLN A 54 6.66 -4.76 -2.85
C GLN A 54 7.05 -3.58 -1.95
N ILE A 55 6.49 -2.39 -2.19
CA ILE A 55 6.70 -1.22 -1.33
C ILE A 55 6.11 -1.46 0.07
N LEU A 56 4.88 -1.98 0.12
CA LEU A 56 4.19 -2.37 1.35
C LEU A 56 5.04 -3.36 2.16
N SER A 57 5.55 -4.41 1.54
CA SER A 57 6.43 -5.39 2.21
C SER A 57 7.66 -4.73 2.83
N SER A 58 8.32 -3.82 2.10
CA SER A 58 9.49 -3.11 2.61
C SER A 58 9.15 -2.18 3.80
N GLN A 59 8.02 -1.48 3.75
CA GLN A 59 7.63 -0.55 4.82
C GLN A 59 7.11 -1.26 6.06
N LEU A 60 6.40 -2.39 5.90
CA LEU A 60 6.03 -3.26 7.01
C LEU A 60 7.26 -3.82 7.72
N PHE A 61 8.26 -4.28 6.95
CA PHE A 61 9.53 -4.73 7.51
C PHE A 61 10.24 -3.62 8.30
N ALA A 62 10.26 -2.38 7.78
CA ALA A 62 10.80 -1.22 8.50
C ALA A 62 10.05 -0.89 9.80
N LYS A 63 8.76 -1.24 9.89
CA LYS A 63 7.93 -1.16 11.11
C LYS A 63 8.10 -2.36 12.05
N GLY A 64 9.02 -3.29 11.75
CA GLY A 64 9.24 -4.51 12.54
C GLY A 64 8.20 -5.62 12.31
N ILE A 65 7.33 -5.47 11.30
CA ILE A 65 6.30 -6.44 10.96
C ILE A 65 6.87 -7.38 9.90
N VAL A 66 7.17 -8.61 10.30
CA VAL A 66 7.64 -9.66 9.38
C VAL A 66 6.45 -10.34 8.72
N THR A 67 6.45 -10.39 7.39
CA THR A 67 5.36 -10.96 6.59
C THR A 67 5.84 -12.09 5.70
N VAL A 68 5.02 -13.13 5.49
CA VAL A 68 5.15 -14.01 4.32
C VAL A 68 4.36 -13.45 3.15
N LYS A 69 4.94 -13.37 1.95
CA LYS A 69 4.26 -12.81 0.78
C LYS A 69 3.83 -13.91 -0.18
N TYR A 70 2.65 -13.78 -0.78
CA TYR A 70 2.22 -14.67 -1.86
C TYR A 70 3.29 -14.68 -2.98
N PRO A 71 3.79 -15.86 -3.40
CA PRO A 71 4.93 -15.94 -4.30
C PRO A 71 4.56 -15.54 -5.74
N ALA A 72 5.41 -14.73 -6.36
CA ALA A 72 5.25 -14.33 -7.77
C ALA A 72 5.24 -15.53 -8.73
N SER A 73 5.96 -16.60 -8.40
CA SER A 73 6.07 -17.83 -9.19
C SER A 73 4.83 -18.73 -9.14
N ALA A 74 3.80 -18.42 -8.35
CA ALA A 74 2.55 -19.16 -8.39
C ALA A 74 1.76 -18.92 -9.69
N VAL A 75 2.16 -17.91 -10.47
CA VAL A 75 1.56 -17.51 -11.74
C VAL A 75 2.30 -18.22 -12.88
N ASN A 76 1.94 -19.47 -13.15
CA ASN A 76 2.62 -20.32 -14.15
C ASN A 76 2.00 -20.27 -15.55
N ASP A 77 0.93 -19.48 -15.74
CA ASP A 77 0.19 -19.45 -16.99
C ASP A 77 -0.35 -18.04 -17.28
N LEU A 78 -0.36 -17.65 -18.56
CA LEU A 78 -0.79 -16.33 -19.04
C LEU A 78 -2.22 -15.97 -18.61
N GLN A 79 -3.12 -16.96 -18.51
CA GLN A 79 -4.47 -16.79 -17.99
C GLN A 79 -4.44 -16.30 -16.53
N SER A 80 -3.60 -16.85 -15.67
CA SER A 80 -3.46 -16.37 -14.28
C SER A 80 -2.81 -14.98 -14.14
N ILE A 81 -2.10 -14.50 -15.18
CA ILE A 81 -1.60 -13.12 -15.27
C ILE A 81 -2.73 -12.16 -15.69
N LEU A 82 -3.65 -12.62 -16.54
CA LEU A 82 -4.71 -11.80 -17.15
C LEU A 82 -6.05 -11.88 -16.40
N ASP A 83 -6.25 -12.91 -15.57
CA ASP A 83 -7.47 -13.17 -14.82
C ASP A 83 -7.21 -13.04 -13.32
N ASP A 84 -7.54 -11.87 -12.78
CA ASP A 84 -7.44 -11.57 -11.36
C ASP A 84 -8.22 -12.58 -10.48
N SER A 85 -9.33 -13.14 -10.98
CA SER A 85 -10.13 -14.09 -10.22
C SER A 85 -9.38 -15.42 -10.02
N ALA A 86 -8.66 -15.88 -11.05
CA ALA A 86 -7.83 -17.08 -10.98
C ALA A 86 -6.66 -16.88 -10.01
N LYS A 87 -5.99 -15.72 -10.08
CA LYS A 87 -4.91 -15.33 -9.16
C LYS A 87 -5.40 -15.32 -7.71
N GLN A 88 -6.55 -14.72 -7.44
CA GLN A 88 -7.13 -14.67 -6.09
C GLN A 88 -7.51 -16.05 -5.55
N LYS A 89 -8.05 -16.94 -6.41
CA LYS A 89 -8.35 -18.32 -6.02
C LYS A 89 -7.09 -19.09 -5.61
N GLN A 90 -6.01 -18.97 -6.39
CA GLN A 90 -4.72 -19.59 -6.07
C GLN A 90 -4.12 -19.01 -4.78
N ALA A 91 -4.21 -17.69 -4.60
CA ALA A 91 -3.75 -17.03 -3.38
C ALA A 91 -4.50 -17.51 -2.13
N ASN A 92 -5.82 -17.69 -2.22
CA ASN A 92 -6.60 -18.23 -1.11
C ASN A 92 -6.23 -19.70 -0.78
N ALA A 93 -5.94 -20.52 -1.80
CA ALA A 93 -5.45 -21.87 -1.59
C ALA A 93 -4.06 -21.88 -0.94
N TRP A 94 -3.17 -20.97 -1.36
CA TRP A 94 -1.88 -20.76 -0.71
C TRP A 94 -2.04 -20.32 0.74
N LEU A 95 -2.88 -19.33 1.02
CA LEU A 95 -3.12 -18.79 2.36
C LEU A 95 -3.58 -19.88 3.34
N ALA A 96 -4.40 -20.83 2.89
CA ALA A 96 -4.85 -21.96 3.70
C ALA A 96 -3.71 -22.86 4.20
N THR A 97 -2.52 -22.80 3.55
CA THR A 97 -1.31 -23.53 3.98
C THR A 97 -0.40 -22.73 4.89
N GLN A 98 -0.66 -21.42 5.06
CA GLN A 98 0.21 -20.53 5.81
C GLN A 98 -0.25 -20.43 7.27
N PRO A 99 0.65 -20.58 8.26
CA PRO A 99 0.31 -20.43 9.66
C PRO A 99 0.33 -18.94 10.03
N VAL A 100 -0.62 -18.17 9.51
CA VAL A 100 -0.74 -16.71 9.73
C VAL A 100 -2.06 -16.34 10.40
N ASP A 101 -2.05 -15.25 11.14
CA ASP A 101 -3.20 -14.76 11.92
C ASP A 101 -3.96 -13.67 11.17
N TYR A 102 -3.21 -12.81 10.47
CA TYR A 102 -3.73 -11.69 9.68
C TYR A 102 -3.17 -11.67 8.27
N ILE A 103 -3.98 -11.18 7.34
CA ILE A 103 -3.56 -10.83 5.99
C ILE A 103 -3.61 -9.34 5.79
N ILE A 104 -2.71 -8.83 4.96
CA ILE A 104 -2.72 -7.47 4.43
C ILE A 104 -2.93 -7.59 2.91
N THR A 105 -3.92 -6.88 2.41
CA THR A 105 -4.30 -6.84 0.99
C THR A 105 -4.89 -5.47 0.67
N GLY A 106 -5.51 -5.31 -0.49
CA GLY A 106 -6.23 -4.11 -0.86
C GLY A 106 -6.29 -3.95 -2.36
N SER A 107 -6.27 -2.71 -2.82
CA SER A 107 -6.42 -2.36 -4.22
C SER A 107 -5.61 -1.13 -4.59
N VAL A 108 -5.28 -1.04 -5.87
CA VAL A 108 -4.65 0.13 -6.48
C VAL A 108 -5.67 0.75 -7.44
N GLU A 109 -6.15 1.94 -7.11
CA GLU A 109 -7.12 2.70 -7.89
C GLU A 109 -6.44 3.59 -8.94
N GLU A 110 -5.24 4.08 -8.65
CA GLU A 110 -4.50 4.98 -9.55
C GLU A 110 -2.99 4.72 -9.42
N TRP A 111 -2.28 4.63 -10.55
CA TRP A 111 -0.83 4.46 -10.59
C TRP A 111 -0.29 4.86 -11.97
N HIS A 112 -0.08 6.14 -12.21
CA HIS A 112 0.46 6.60 -13.50
C HIS A 112 1.05 8.02 -13.42
N TYR A 113 1.72 8.44 -14.49
CA TYR A 113 1.96 9.86 -14.72
C TYR A 113 0.78 10.45 -15.47
N LYS A 114 0.24 11.58 -15.00
CA LYS A 114 -0.85 12.30 -15.65
C LYS A 114 -0.41 12.82 -17.02
N SER A 115 -1.33 12.87 -17.96
CA SER A 115 -1.11 13.51 -19.26
C SER A 115 -0.97 15.02 -19.08
N GLY A 116 0.15 15.59 -19.50
CA GLY A 116 0.43 17.03 -19.37
C GLY A 116 1.91 17.34 -19.58
N LEU A 117 2.26 18.63 -19.62
CA LEU A 117 3.66 19.09 -19.79
C LEU A 117 4.58 18.63 -18.66
N ASP A 118 4.05 18.62 -17.42
CA ASP A 118 4.83 18.29 -16.23
C ASP A 118 4.83 16.79 -15.92
N GLY A 119 3.88 16.02 -16.46
CA GLY A 119 3.83 14.57 -16.24
C GLY A 119 3.75 14.17 -14.77
N GLU A 120 2.91 14.84 -13.98
CA GLU A 120 2.81 14.63 -12.52
C GLU A 120 2.43 13.18 -12.16
N PRO A 121 3.09 12.54 -11.18
CA PRO A 121 2.68 11.21 -10.73
C PRO A 121 1.37 11.28 -9.94
N ALA A 122 0.54 10.26 -10.11
CA ALA A 122 -0.69 10.05 -9.36
C ALA A 122 -0.75 8.61 -8.85
N VAL A 123 -1.00 8.48 -7.55
CA VAL A 123 -1.17 7.18 -6.88
C VAL A 123 -2.39 7.21 -5.98
N GLY A 124 -3.21 6.16 -6.04
CA GLY A 124 -4.38 5.92 -5.20
C GLY A 124 -4.40 4.46 -4.76
N ILE A 125 -4.44 4.22 -3.45
CA ILE A 125 -4.33 2.90 -2.85
C ILE A 125 -5.33 2.77 -1.70
N THR A 126 -5.92 1.58 -1.59
CA THR A 126 -6.64 1.13 -0.41
C THR A 126 -5.92 -0.08 0.19
N LEU A 127 -5.77 -0.11 1.51
CA LEU A 127 -5.24 -1.24 2.27
C LEU A 127 -6.30 -1.79 3.22
N GLU A 128 -6.32 -3.11 3.37
CA GLU A 128 -7.18 -3.84 4.32
C GLU A 128 -6.33 -4.82 5.14
N ILE A 129 -6.62 -4.88 6.44
CA ILE A 129 -6.16 -5.96 7.31
C ILE A 129 -7.34 -6.83 7.68
N LYS A 130 -7.21 -8.15 7.44
CA LYS A 130 -8.29 -9.12 7.64
C LYS A 130 -7.79 -10.32 8.44
N SER A 131 -8.70 -10.98 9.15
CA SER A 131 -8.41 -12.31 9.71
C SER A 131 -8.03 -13.27 8.59
N ALA A 132 -6.89 -13.96 8.74
CA ALA A 132 -6.55 -15.04 7.82
C ALA A 132 -7.55 -16.21 7.88
N LYS A 133 -8.18 -16.42 9.05
CA LYS A 133 -9.12 -17.53 9.30
C LYS A 133 -10.54 -17.24 8.83
N SER A 134 -11.09 -16.07 9.19
CA SER A 134 -12.51 -15.76 8.95
C SER A 134 -12.74 -14.78 7.81
N GLY A 135 -11.69 -14.13 7.29
CA GLY A 135 -11.82 -13.05 6.31
C GLY A 135 -12.42 -11.74 6.87
N LYS A 136 -12.73 -11.67 8.18
CA LYS A 136 -13.25 -10.46 8.81
C LYS A 136 -12.23 -9.32 8.74
N THR A 137 -12.63 -8.17 8.22
CA THR A 137 -11.80 -6.95 8.22
C THR A 137 -11.69 -6.37 9.63
N TYR A 138 -10.47 -6.08 10.04
CA TYR A 138 -10.14 -5.44 11.33
C TYR A 138 -9.71 -3.99 11.17
N TRP A 139 -9.19 -3.62 10.01
CA TRP A 139 -8.73 -2.28 9.71
C TRP A 139 -8.72 -2.05 8.20
N GLN A 140 -8.96 -0.81 7.80
CA GLN A 140 -8.91 -0.37 6.41
C GLN A 140 -8.47 1.10 6.37
N ALA A 141 -7.68 1.45 5.37
CA ALA A 141 -7.31 2.82 5.08
C ALA A 141 -7.22 3.02 3.56
N SER A 142 -7.59 4.22 3.11
CA SER A 142 -7.51 4.60 1.70
C SER A 142 -6.86 5.97 1.54
N GLY A 143 -6.16 6.17 0.44
CA GLY A 143 -5.44 7.41 0.23
C GLY A 143 -5.01 7.60 -1.21
N SER A 144 -4.95 8.86 -1.63
CA SER A 144 -4.45 9.24 -2.93
C SER A 144 -3.59 10.50 -2.84
N ARG A 145 -2.64 10.61 -3.75
CA ARG A 145 -1.73 11.73 -3.86
C ARG A 145 -1.37 11.98 -5.32
N GLY A 146 -1.50 13.24 -5.72
CA GLY A 146 -0.77 13.81 -6.85
C GLY A 146 0.57 14.39 -6.39
N GLY A 147 1.65 14.01 -7.06
CA GLY A 147 2.98 14.59 -6.86
C GLY A 147 3.28 15.72 -7.85
N TRP A 148 4.53 16.20 -7.82
CA TRP A 148 5.03 17.22 -8.75
C TRP A 148 5.69 16.59 -9.98
N GLY A 149 5.84 17.34 -11.08
CA GLY A 149 6.37 16.81 -12.35
C GLY A 149 7.81 16.25 -12.34
N ARG A 150 8.56 16.42 -11.26
CA ARG A 150 9.90 15.80 -11.08
C ARG A 150 9.92 14.64 -10.09
N GLU A 151 8.78 14.32 -9.48
CA GLU A 151 8.62 13.14 -8.64
C GLU A 151 8.41 11.89 -9.51
N SER A 152 8.64 10.72 -8.93
CA SER A 152 8.36 9.45 -9.59
C SER A 152 7.07 8.82 -9.06
N VAL A 153 6.34 8.07 -9.90
CA VAL A 153 5.14 7.34 -9.44
C VAL A 153 5.46 6.40 -8.29
N SER A 154 6.60 5.70 -8.33
CA SER A 154 7.03 4.85 -7.23
C SER A 154 7.29 5.65 -5.95
N GLY A 155 7.96 6.81 -6.05
CA GLY A 155 8.18 7.70 -4.91
C GLY A 155 6.88 8.21 -4.29
N THR A 156 5.91 8.60 -5.12
CA THR A 156 4.56 8.96 -4.66
C THR A 156 3.87 7.77 -4.00
N GLY A 157 4.04 6.55 -4.53
CA GLY A 157 3.51 5.33 -3.92
C GLY A 157 4.13 5.00 -2.56
N HIS A 158 5.43 5.23 -2.37
CA HIS A 158 6.07 5.14 -1.06
C HIS A 158 5.42 6.07 -0.03
N ILE A 159 5.17 7.33 -0.41
CA ILE A 159 4.53 8.32 0.48
C ILE A 159 3.10 7.90 0.83
N VAL A 160 2.32 7.46 -0.16
CA VAL A 160 0.93 7.02 0.08
C VAL A 160 0.91 5.83 1.04
N ILE A 161 1.68 4.78 0.78
CA ILE A 161 1.68 3.58 1.64
C ILE A 161 2.21 3.90 3.04
N GLU A 162 3.20 4.77 3.17
CA GLU A 162 3.71 5.22 4.47
C GLU A 162 2.62 5.91 5.29
N GLU A 163 1.88 6.83 4.67
CA GLU A 163 0.77 7.54 5.30
C GLU A 163 -0.36 6.57 5.68
N LEU A 164 -0.72 5.61 4.82
CA LEU A 164 -1.73 4.61 5.16
C LEU A 164 -1.31 3.77 6.38
N LEU A 165 -0.05 3.33 6.42
CA LEU A 165 0.50 2.55 7.53
C LEU A 165 0.74 3.39 8.80
N SER A 166 0.53 4.71 8.77
CA SER A 166 0.65 5.55 9.97
C SER A 166 -0.41 5.22 11.02
N GLY A 167 -1.62 4.82 10.58
CA GLY A 167 -2.70 4.36 11.46
C GLY A 167 -2.57 2.89 11.92
N LEU A 168 -1.55 2.16 11.48
CA LEU A 168 -1.36 0.77 11.87
C LEU A 168 -0.59 0.65 13.20
N ASN A 169 -1.26 0.14 14.22
CA ASN A 169 -0.69 -0.09 15.55
C ASN A 169 -0.41 -1.57 15.80
N VAL A 170 0.86 -1.90 16.04
CA VAL A 170 1.29 -3.24 16.49
C VAL A 170 2.02 -3.09 17.82
N ALA A 171 1.72 -3.96 18.78
CA ALA A 171 2.41 -3.96 20.06
C ALA A 171 3.91 -4.20 19.84
N ALA A 172 4.75 -3.55 20.65
CA ALA A 172 6.18 -3.77 20.63
C ALA A 172 6.48 -5.23 20.99
N ARG A 173 7.41 -5.86 20.27
CA ARG A 173 8.02 -7.11 20.75
C ARG A 173 8.95 -6.74 21.89
N ASP A 174 8.69 -7.26 23.08
CA ASP A 174 9.63 -7.16 24.19
C ASP A 174 10.99 -7.69 23.71
N SER A 175 12.00 -6.83 23.76
CA SER A 175 13.38 -7.21 23.49
C SER A 175 13.83 -8.17 24.59
N GLN A 176 13.95 -9.46 24.27
CA GLN A 176 14.74 -10.40 25.05
C GLN A 176 16.23 -10.12 24.89
#